data_AF-A0A8T4KGI3-F1
#
_entry.id   AF-A0A8T4KGI3-F1
#
_cell.length_a   1.000
_cell.length_b   1.000
_cell.length_c   1.000
_cell.angle_alpha   90.00
_cell.angle_beta   90.00
_cell.angle_gamma   90.00
#
_symmetry.space_group_name_H-M   'P 1'
#
loop_
_entity.id
_entity.type
_entity.pdbx_description
1 polymer ?
#
loop_
_entity_poly.entity_id
_entity_poly.type
_entity_poly.pdbx_seq_one_letter_code
_entity_poly.pdbx_strand_id
1 'polypeptide(L)'
;MGRKKGFDGKKISAIVSVLARNPDGVWLRQLSRDTGISATTAGTYVSGILKPLLEEANLGTGARPMLRVIRLKPYVFQKIAEGRSISEILKMLKILSSAESN
;
A
#
# COMPACT_ATOMS: atom_id res chain seq x y z
N MET A 1 -2.16 13.07 26.48
CA MET A 1 -2.87 12.02 25.72
C MET A 1 -1.86 11.24 24.87
N GLY A 2 -1.56 10.00 25.24
CA GLY A 2 -0.59 9.17 24.52
C GLY A 2 -1.16 8.69 23.18
N ARG A 3 -0.51 9.06 22.07
CA ARG A 3 -0.86 8.59 20.74
C ARG A 3 -0.64 7.07 20.71
N LYS A 4 -1.68 6.26 20.45
CA LYS A 4 -1.55 4.80 20.32
C LYS A 4 -0.43 4.49 19.32
N LYS A 5 0.67 3.88 19.79
CA LYS A 5 1.79 3.41 18.99
C LYS A 5 1.31 2.23 18.14
N GLY A 6 0.74 2.52 16.97
CA GLY A 6 0.26 1.50 16.06
C GLY A 6 -0.24 2.10 14.75
N PHE A 7 -0.15 1.33 13.67
CA PHE A 7 -0.79 1.71 12.41
C PHE A 7 -2.31 1.65 12.55
N ASP A 8 -2.99 2.62 11.97
CA ASP A 8 -4.44 2.71 11.99
C ASP A 8 -5.03 1.79 10.92
N GLY A 9 -5.67 0.71 11.36
CA GLY A 9 -6.29 -0.28 10.47
C GLY A 9 -7.35 0.31 9.53
N LYS A 10 -8.06 1.37 9.96
CA LYS A 10 -9.05 2.04 9.09
C LYS A 10 -8.37 2.72 7.90
N LYS A 11 -7.21 3.34 8.12
CA LYS A 11 -6.42 3.99 7.06
C LYS A 11 -5.81 2.98 6.10
N ILE A 12 -5.32 1.86 6.63
CA ILE A 12 -4.83 0.73 5.81
C ILE A 12 -5.95 0.23 4.90
N SER A 13 -7.12 -0.07 5.47
CA SER A 13 -8.27 -0.56 4.72
C SER A 13 -8.74 0.44 3.67
N ALA A 14 -8.78 1.73 3.98
CA ALA A 14 -9.13 2.78 3.04
C ALA A 14 -8.16 2.85 1.85
N ILE A 15 -6.84 2.85 2.12
CA ILE A 15 -5.81 2.88 1.07
C ILE A 15 -5.92 1.66 0.16
N VAL A 16 -6.03 0.46 0.74
CA VAL A 16 -6.14 -0.78 -0.04
C VAL A 16 -7.44 -0.81 -0.84
N SER A 17 -8.55 -0.32 -0.28
CA SER A 17 -9.83 -0.28 -0.99
C SER A 17 -9.78 0.65 -2.22
N VAL A 18 -9.12 1.81 -2.11
CA VAL A 18 -8.93 2.70 -3.26
C VAL A 18 -8.07 2.03 -4.32
N LEU A 19 -6.97 1.38 -3.92
CA LEU A 19 -6.08 0.70 -4.85
C LEU A 19 -6.73 -0.53 -5.51
N ALA A 20 -7.59 -1.25 -4.80
CA ALA A 20 -8.35 -2.37 -5.36
C ALA A 20 -9.40 -1.92 -6.39
N ARG A 21 -9.90 -0.68 -6.29
CA ARG A 21 -10.80 -0.10 -7.30
C ARG A 21 -10.05 0.46 -8.52
N ASN A 22 -8.75 0.67 -8.39
CA ASN A 22 -7.90 1.29 -9.41
C ASN A 22 -6.69 0.38 -9.72
N PRO A 23 -6.89 -0.72 -10.48
CA PRO A 23 -5.84 -1.73 -10.71
C PRO A 23 -4.62 -1.17 -11.45
N ASP A 24 -4.79 -0.14 -12.28
CA ASP A 24 -3.70 0.54 -12.98
C ASP A 24 -2.82 1.38 -12.04
N GLY A 25 -3.28 1.60 -10.81
CA GLY A 25 -2.61 2.41 -9.80
C GLY A 25 -3.12 3.84 -9.74
N VAL A 26 -2.78 4.51 -8.64
CA VAL A 26 -3.14 5.91 -8.40
C VAL A 26 -1.92 6.68 -7.94
N TRP A 27 -1.94 7.98 -8.21
CA TRP A 27 -0.90 8.88 -7.71
C TRP A 27 -1.10 9.12 -6.21
N LEU A 28 -0.01 9.34 -5.48
CA LEU A 28 -0.09 9.60 -4.03
C LEU A 28 -1.03 10.77 -3.68
N ARG A 29 -1.07 11.82 -4.51
CA ARG A 29 -2.00 12.95 -4.33
C ARG A 29 -3.46 12.55 -4.57
N GLN A 30 -3.72 11.69 -5.55
CA GLN A 30 -5.06 11.18 -5.83
C GLN A 30 -5.52 10.25 -4.70
N LEU A 31 -4.64 9.35 -4.26
CA LEU A 31 -4.86 8.49 -3.10
C LEU A 31 -5.22 9.31 -1.85
N SER A 32 -4.55 10.45 -1.65
CA SER A 32 -4.83 11.36 -0.54
C SER A 32 -6.24 11.97 -0.62
N ARG A 33 -6.71 12.36 -1.81
CA ARG A 33 -8.06 12.89 -2.02
C ARG A 33 -9.12 11.82 -1.79
N ASP A 34 -8.94 10.63 -2.36
CA ASP A 34 -9.94 9.55 -2.33
C ASP A 34 -10.08 8.93 -0.94
N THR A 35 -9.00 8.91 -0.16
CA THR A 35 -9.02 8.37 1.21
C THR A 35 -9.28 9.43 2.28
N GLY A 36 -9.18 10.72 1.95
CA GLY A 36 -9.17 11.81 2.93
C GLY A 36 -7.94 11.83 3.85
N ILE A 37 -6.94 11.00 3.58
CA ILE A 37 -5.70 10.91 4.36
C ILE A 37 -4.67 11.87 3.76
N SER A 38 -3.93 12.63 4.57
CA SER A 38 -2.87 13.50 4.05
C SER A 38 -1.82 12.73 3.23
N ALA A 39 -1.33 13.34 2.15
CA ALA A 39 -0.33 12.71 1.27
C ALA A 39 0.91 12.22 2.03
N THR A 40 1.36 12.97 3.04
CA THR A 40 2.46 12.56 3.92
C THR A 40 2.12 11.28 4.68
N THR A 41 0.92 11.22 5.28
CA THR A 41 0.48 10.02 6.02
C THR A 41 0.32 8.85 5.06
N ALA A 42 -0.36 9.02 3.91
CA ALA A 42 -0.48 7.97 2.91
C ALA A 42 0.90 7.45 2.48
N GLY A 43 1.86 8.36 2.26
CA GLY A 43 3.25 8.02 1.95
C GLY A 43 3.92 7.19 3.03
N THR A 44 3.72 7.50 4.32
CA THR A 44 4.24 6.70 5.44
C THR A 44 3.68 5.27 5.45
N TYR A 45 2.40 5.09 5.14
CA TYR A 45 1.78 3.76 5.10
C TYR A 45 2.26 2.96 3.88
N VAL A 46 2.33 3.60 2.72
CA VAL A 46 2.78 3.02 1.45
C VAL A 46 4.24 2.56 1.56
N SER A 47 5.14 3.43 2.03
CA SER A 47 6.56 3.09 2.21
C SER A 47 6.84 2.16 3.40
N GLY A 48 5.88 2.01 4.31
CA GLY A 48 6.01 1.22 5.54
C GLY A 48 5.28 -0.12 5.43
N ILE A 49 4.17 -0.25 6.17
CA ILE A 49 3.44 -1.51 6.33
C ILE A 49 2.85 -2.06 5.03
N LEU A 50 2.48 -1.20 4.09
CA LEU A 50 1.89 -1.62 2.83
C LEU A 50 2.93 -1.95 1.75
N LYS A 51 4.20 -1.58 1.94
CA LYS A 51 5.26 -1.79 0.95
C LYS A 51 5.32 -3.21 0.38
N PRO A 52 5.15 -4.31 1.16
CA PRO A 52 5.16 -5.66 0.61
C PRO A 52 4.02 -5.93 -0.39
N LEU A 53 2.90 -5.23 -0.23
CA LEU A 53 1.66 -5.40 -1.00
C LEU A 53 1.63 -4.57 -2.28
N LEU A 54 2.51 -3.58 -2.40
CA LEU A 54 2.42 -2.53 -3.40
C LEU A 54 3.59 -2.58 -4.37
N GLU A 55 3.30 -2.13 -5.59
CA GLU A 55 4.27 -1.77 -6.60
C GLU A 55 4.25 -0.25 -6.78
N GLU A 56 5.43 0.32 -6.94
CA GLU A 56 5.60 1.75 -7.13
C GLU A 56 6.35 2.00 -8.44
N ALA A 57 5.75 2.83 -9.29
CA ALA A 57 6.42 3.35 -10.48
C ALA A 57 6.67 4.86 -10.27
N ASN A 58 7.93 5.25 -10.34
CA ASN A 58 8.33 6.65 -10.33
C ASN A 58 8.52 7.11 -11.77
N LEU A 59 7.69 8.05 -12.20
CA LEU A 59 7.84 8.73 -13.48
C LEU A 59 8.60 10.04 -13.24
N GLY A 60 9.84 10.08 -13.74
CA GLY A 60 10.75 11.22 -13.69
C GLY A 60 12.20 10.78 -13.60
N THR A 61 13.07 11.35 -14.44
CA THR A 61 14.52 11.17 -14.38
C THR A 61 15.14 12.22 -13.45
N GLY A 62 16.00 11.80 -12.51
CA GLY A 62 16.75 12.70 -11.62
C GLY A 62 16.30 12.75 -10.15
N ALA A 63 16.80 13.74 -9.39
CA ALA A 63 16.74 13.79 -7.92
C ALA A 63 15.33 14.05 -7.31
N ARG A 64 14.30 14.30 -8.14
CA ARG A 64 12.92 14.55 -7.69
C ARG A 64 11.93 13.84 -8.62
N PRO A 65 11.43 12.64 -8.27
CA PRO A 65 10.40 11.99 -9.07
C PRO A 65 9.14 12.88 -9.11
N MET A 66 8.71 13.26 -10.31
CA MET A 66 7.55 14.16 -10.47
C MET A 66 6.24 13.46 -10.14
N LEU A 67 6.15 12.16 -10.44
CA LEU A 67 4.93 11.36 -10.24
C LEU A 67 5.27 9.99 -9.66
N ARG A 68 4.67 9.69 -8.50
CA ARG A 68 4.74 8.37 -7.84
C ARG A 68 3.40 7.68 -7.99
N VAL A 69 3.35 6.70 -8.88
CA VAL A 69 2.18 5.84 -9.12
C VAL A 69 2.30 4.65 -8.18
N ILE A 70 1.21 4.35 -7.47
CA ILE A 70 1.15 3.27 -6.48
C ILE A 70 0.03 2.34 -6.91
N ARG A 71 0.32 1.04 -7.03
CA ARG A 71 -0.67 0.01 -7.34
C ARG A 71 -0.49 -1.21 -6.45
N LEU A 72 -1.52 -2.05 -6.35
CA LEU A 72 -1.38 -3.37 -5.73
C LEU A 72 -0.54 -4.26 -6.65
N LYS A 73 0.31 -5.10 -6.05
CA LYS A 73 0.96 -6.17 -6.81
C LYS A 73 -0.11 -7.09 -7.42
N PRO A 74 0.09 -7.61 -8.65
CA PRO A 74 -0.92 -8.43 -9.33
C PRO A 74 -1.42 -9.61 -8.48
N TYR A 75 -0.52 -10.31 -7.77
CA TYR A 75 -0.92 -11.42 -6.91
C TYR A 75 -1.75 -10.96 -5.70
N VAL A 76 -1.48 -9.78 -5.13
CA VAL A 76 -2.24 -9.23 -3.99
C VAL A 76 -3.63 -8.88 -4.46
N PHE A 77 -3.74 -8.24 -5.61
CA PHE A 77 -5.01 -7.90 -6.22
C PHE A 77 -5.87 -9.15 -6.44
N GLN A 78 -5.30 -10.21 -7.01
CA GLN A 78 -6.00 -11.50 -7.17
C GLN A 78 -6.46 -12.08 -5.83
N LYS A 79 -5.61 -12.08 -4.80
CA LYS A 79 -5.98 -12.63 -3.48
C LYS A 79 -7.09 -11.82 -2.79
N ILE A 80 -7.11 -10.51 -2.98
CA ILE A 80 -8.21 -9.65 -2.50
C ILE A 80 -9.49 -9.97 -3.28
N ALA A 81 -9.40 -10.18 -4.60
CA ALA A 81 -10.54 -10.56 -5.43
C ALA A 81 -11.12 -11.94 -5.06
N GLU A 82 -10.28 -12.87 -4.59
CA GLU A 82 -10.68 -14.16 -4.00
C GLU A 82 -11.35 -14.03 -2.62
N GLY A 83 -11.48 -12.81 -2.07
CA GLY A 83 -12.11 -12.55 -0.77
C GLY A 83 -11.18 -12.72 0.43
N ARG A 84 -9.86 -12.87 0.22
CA ARG A 84 -8.91 -12.97 1.34
C ARG A 84 -8.72 -11.64 2.05
N SER A 85 -8.50 -11.70 3.36
CA SER A 85 -8.23 -10.51 4.16
C SER A 85 -6.79 -10.01 3.98
N ILE A 86 -6.59 -8.71 4.13
CA ILE A 86 -5.26 -8.06 4.07
C ILE A 86 -4.31 -8.67 5.12
N SER A 87 -4.81 -9.00 6.30
CA SER A 87 -4.05 -9.61 7.38
C SER A 87 -3.50 -10.99 7.01
N GLU A 88 -4.30 -11.81 6.30
CA GLU A 88 -3.84 -13.12 5.81
C GLU A 88 -2.78 -12.96 4.72
N ILE A 89 -2.98 -12.00 3.80
CA ILE A 89 -2.01 -11.72 2.74
C ILE A 89 -0.66 -11.29 3.34
N LEU A 90 -0.66 -10.41 4.34
CA LEU A 90 0.57 -10.00 5.03
C LEU A 90 1.23 -11.15 5.78
N LYS A 91 0.47 -12.05 6.41
CA LYS A 91 1.03 -13.24 7.07
C LYS A 91 1.70 -14.17 6.06
N MET A 92 1.06 -14.45 4.93
CA MET A 92 1.63 -15.29 3.87
C MET A 92 2.95 -14.70 3.36
N LEU A 93 2.98 -13.38 3.10
CA LEU A 93 4.19 -12.70 2.63
C LEU A 93 5.33 -12.71 3.64
N LYS A 94 4.99 -12.57 4.93
CA LYS A 94 5.98 -12.66 6.00
C LYS A 94 6.63 -14.05 6.05
N ILE A 95 5.82 -15.11 5.94
CA ILE A 95 6.31 -16.50 5.92
C ILE A 95 7.25 -16.73 4.73
N LEU A 96 6.85 -16.28 3.53
CA LEU A 96 7.67 -16.39 2.32
C LEU A 96 9.00 -15.64 2.46
N SER A 97 8.98 -14.41 3.00
CA SER A 97 10.21 -13.63 3.22
C SER A 97 11.16 -14.28 4.25
N SER A 98 10.62 -15.00 5.23
CA SER A 98 11.42 -15.76 6.20
C SER A 98 12.00 -17.05 5.62
N ALA A 99 11.33 -17.63 4.62
CA ALA A 99 11.80 -18.85 3.94
C ALA A 99 12.94 -18.57 2.95
N GLU A 100 12.99 -17.38 2.33
CA GLU A 100 14.09 -16.97 1.43
C GLU A 100 15.36 -16.51 2.16
N SER A 101 15.31 -16.36 3.49
CA SER A 101 16.45 -15.90 4.31
C SER A 101 17.23 -17.05 5.00
N ASN A 102 16.97 -18.31 4.61
CA ASN A 102 17.64 -19.53 5.08
C ASN A 102 18.18 -20.30 3.88
#